data_AF-A0A4P9VE98-F1
#
_entry.id   AF-A0A4P9VE98-F1
#
_cell.length_a   1.000
_cell.length_b   1.000
_cell.length_c   1.000
_cell.angle_alpha   90.00
_cell.angle_beta   90.00
_cell.angle_gamma   90.00
#
_symmetry.space_group_name_H-M   'P 1'
#
loop_
_entity.id
_entity.type
_entity.pdbx_description
1 polymer ?
#
loop_
_entity_poly.entity_id
_entity_poly.type
_entity_poly.pdbx_seq_one_letter_code
_entity_poly.pdbx_strand_id
1 'polypeptide(L)'
;MQLKDIIHVGVIDFEEDIGEITTFHTHLFLEVNKLFLRLESVEQYSKLKVSFNSDVDFSFDFDIEEDMSFCKYSAANIYFDSTLAENYISSVALYEPLFYDKSLACDAMEVVLG
;
A
#
# COMPACT_ATOMS: atom_id res chain seq x y z
N MET A 1 8.03 11.08 -10.41
CA MET A 1 7.89 10.13 -9.28
C MET A 1 7.29 8.85 -9.86
N GLN A 2 7.95 7.69 -9.80
CA GLN A 2 7.55 6.50 -10.56
C GLN A 2 6.83 5.48 -9.66
N LEU A 3 5.59 5.10 -10.00
CA LEU A 3 4.83 4.07 -9.28
C LEU A 3 5.28 2.69 -9.73
N LYS A 4 6.10 2.01 -8.94
CA LYS A 4 6.65 0.70 -9.29
C LYS A 4 5.69 -0.45 -9.07
N ASP A 5 4.99 -0.44 -7.94
CA ASP A 5 4.13 -1.55 -7.54
C ASP A 5 3.05 -1.07 -6.57
N ILE A 6 1.97 -1.84 -6.50
CA ILE A 6 0.94 -1.74 -5.47
C ILE A 6 1.10 -3.00 -4.62
N ILE A 7 1.40 -2.84 -3.34
CA ILE A 7 1.82 -3.94 -2.47
C ILE A 7 0.74 -4.20 -1.43
N HIS A 8 0.33 -5.45 -1.34
CA HIS A 8 -0.37 -5.99 -0.18
C HIS A 8 0.64 -6.64 0.77
N VAL A 9 0.26 -6.63 2.04
CA VAL A 9 1.00 -7.24 3.14
C VAL A 9 0.08 -8.15 3.91
N GLY A 10 0.66 -9.16 4.54
CA GLY A 10 -0.09 -10.15 5.28
C GLY A 10 0.82 -11.08 6.06
N VAL A 11 0.22 -12.18 6.49
CA VAL A 11 0.92 -13.34 7.04
C VAL A 11 0.68 -14.54 6.14
N ILE A 12 1.69 -15.40 6.05
CA ILE A 12 1.57 -16.72 5.45
C ILE A 12 1.62 -17.76 6.56
N ASP A 13 0.66 -18.68 6.53
CA ASP A 13 0.57 -19.85 7.38
C ASP A 13 0.82 -21.10 6.51
N PHE A 14 1.66 -22.02 6.99
CA PHE A 14 2.07 -23.20 6.23
C PHE A 14 1.45 -24.47 6.81
N GLU A 15 0.48 -25.05 6.10
CA GLU A 15 -0.07 -26.38 6.39
C GLU A 15 0.37 -27.39 5.31
N GLU A 16 1.08 -28.45 5.72
CA GLU A 16 1.46 -29.58 4.85
C GLU A 16 2.01 -29.16 3.45
N ASP A 17 2.97 -28.23 3.45
CA ASP A 17 3.63 -27.64 2.27
C ASP A 17 2.79 -26.66 1.42
N ILE A 18 1.54 -26.36 1.83
CA ILE A 18 0.69 -25.34 1.23
C ILE A 18 0.69 -24.10 2.13
N GLY A 19 1.05 -22.96 1.56
CA GLY A 19 1.00 -21.68 2.26
C GLY A 19 -0.31 -20.93 1.99
N GLU A 20 -1.11 -20.65 3.00
CA GLU A 20 -2.26 -19.75 2.94
C GLU A 20 -1.86 -18.33 3.33
N ILE A 21 -2.24 -17.34 2.52
CA ILE A 21 -1.94 -15.93 2.79
C ILE A 21 -3.18 -15.24 3.33
N THR A 22 -3.07 -14.71 4.55
CA THR A 22 -4.07 -13.81 5.15
C THR A 22 -3.58 -12.37 5.04
N THR A 23 -4.36 -11.51 4.38
CA THR A 23 -3.95 -10.17 3.98
C THR A 23 -4.54 -9.11 4.92
N PHE A 24 -3.79 -8.04 5.21
CA PHE A 24 -4.32 -6.93 6.00
C PHE A 24 -5.15 -5.99 5.12
N HIS A 25 -6.45 -6.26 4.99
CA HIS A 25 -7.36 -5.53 4.10
C HIS A 25 -7.47 -4.02 4.37
N THR A 26 -7.13 -3.57 5.58
CA THR A 26 -7.12 -2.15 5.94
C THR A 26 -5.87 -1.42 5.45
N HIS A 27 -4.89 -2.12 4.89
CA HIS A 27 -3.60 -1.57 4.50
C HIS A 27 -3.24 -1.86 3.04
N LEU A 28 -2.81 -0.82 2.33
CA LEU A 28 -2.25 -0.91 0.99
C LEU A 28 -0.99 -0.04 0.93
N PHE A 29 0.01 -0.48 0.17
CA PHE A 29 1.24 0.29 -0.01
C PHE A 29 1.45 0.62 -1.49
N LEU A 30 1.78 1.87 -1.78
CA LEU A 30 2.28 2.25 -3.11
C LEU A 30 3.80 2.33 -3.05
N GLU A 31 4.50 1.47 -3.79
CA GLU A 31 5.95 1.60 -3.96
C GLU A 31 6.21 2.66 -5.03
N VAL A 32 6.82 3.75 -4.61
CA VAL A 32 7.04 4.91 -5.46
C VAL A 32 8.51 5.30 -5.42
N ASN A 33 9.24 5.06 -6.51
CA ASN A 33 10.69 5.13 -6.59
C ASN A 33 11.40 4.24 -5.53
N LYS A 34 11.73 4.82 -4.36
CA LYS A 34 12.33 4.15 -3.20
C LYS A 34 11.56 4.48 -1.91
N LEU A 35 10.37 5.05 -2.03
CA LEU A 35 9.50 5.45 -0.94
C LEU A 35 8.28 4.54 -0.93
N PHE A 36 7.74 4.30 0.25
CA PHE A 36 6.49 3.57 0.42
C PHE A 36 5.44 4.53 0.99
N LEU A 37 4.35 4.71 0.25
CA LEU A 37 3.17 5.40 0.76
C LEU A 37 2.27 4.35 1.38
N ARG A 38 2.10 4.41 2.71
CA ARG A 38 1.14 3.58 3.44
C ARG A 38 -0.23 4.24 3.34
N LEU A 39 -1.18 3.47 2.83
CA LEU A 39 -2.59 3.81 2.74
C LEU A 39 -3.34 2.94 3.74
N GLU A 40 -3.96 3.57 4.72
CA GLU A 40 -4.69 2.91 5.78
C GLU A 40 -6.15 3.35 5.75
N SER A 41 -7.05 2.38 5.71
CA SER A 41 -8.47 2.61 5.90
C SER A 41 -8.75 2.91 7.38
N VAL A 42 -9.26 4.10 7.68
CA VAL A 42 -9.58 4.55 9.04
C VAL A 42 -11.04 5.00 9.12
N GLU A 43 -11.53 5.25 10.34
CA GLU A 43 -12.92 5.70 10.58
C GLU A 43 -13.97 4.78 9.90
N GLN A 44 -13.87 3.48 10.13
CA GLN A 44 -14.78 2.46 9.56
C GLN A 44 -14.84 2.50 8.02
N TYR A 45 -13.69 2.62 7.36
CA TYR A 45 -13.57 2.67 5.89
C TYR A 45 -14.12 3.94 5.23
N SER A 46 -14.41 4.99 6.01
CA SER A 46 -14.86 6.27 5.45
C SER A 46 -13.72 7.21 5.06
N LYS A 47 -12.51 6.97 5.57
CA LYS A 47 -11.33 7.80 5.30
C LYS A 47 -10.12 6.96 4.93
N LEU A 48 -9.29 7.51 4.06
CA LEU A 48 -7.97 7.03 3.68
C LEU A 48 -6.91 7.89 4.37
N LYS A 49 -6.21 7.30 5.35
CA LYS A 49 -5.03 7.90 5.95
C LYS A 49 -3.81 7.58 5.09
N VAL A 50 -3.05 8.61 4.74
CA VAL A 50 -1.81 8.51 3.95
C VAL A 50 -0.63 8.90 4.83
N SER A 51 0.34 7.99 4.93
CA SER A 51 1.59 8.19 5.68
C SER A 51 2.79 7.91 4.79
N PHE A 52 3.82 8.76 4.92
CA PHE A 52 5.05 8.66 4.14
C PHE A 52 6.15 8.00 4.96
N ASN A 53 6.59 6.81 4.54
CA ASN A 53 7.70 6.13 5.19
C ASN A 53 8.92 6.12 4.26
N SER A 54 10.05 6.64 4.76
CA SER A 54 11.32 6.66 4.03
C SER A 54 11.98 5.28 3.95
N ASP A 55 11.62 4.40 4.89
CA ASP A 55 11.96 2.99 4.90
C ASP A 55 10.70 2.15 4.89
N VAL A 56 10.86 0.89 4.52
CA VAL A 56 9.82 -0.12 4.64
C VAL A 56 9.62 -0.42 6.13
N ASP A 57 8.86 0.44 6.81
CA ASP A 57 8.39 0.17 8.14
C ASP A 57 7.04 -0.53 8.06
N PHE A 58 7.14 -1.86 8.00
CA PHE A 58 6.02 -2.80 8.14
C PHE A 58 5.83 -3.20 9.61
N SER A 59 6.21 -2.37 10.58
CA SER A 59 5.77 -2.58 11.95
C SER A 59 4.26 -2.37 12.01
N PHE A 60 3.55 -3.45 12.30
CA PHE A 60 2.14 -3.41 12.60
C PHE A 60 1.95 -3.75 14.07
N ASP A 61 0.92 -3.17 14.68
CA ASP A 61 0.57 -3.43 16.09
C ASP A 61 -0.20 -4.75 16.25
N PHE A 62 0.33 -5.85 15.71
CA PHE A 62 -0.21 -7.19 15.93
C PHE A 62 0.92 -8.21 16.12
N ASP A 63 0.63 -9.24 16.90
CA ASP A 63 1.53 -10.38 17.10
C ASP A 63 1.36 -11.37 15.95
N ILE A 64 2.48 -11.78 15.34
CA ILE A 64 2.52 -12.89 14.39
C ILE A 64 2.73 -14.16 15.20
N GLU A 65 1.88 -15.17 15.01
CA GLU A 65 1.99 -16.47 15.70
C GLU A 65 3.29 -17.20 15.30
N GLU A 66 3.78 -18.13 16.13
CA GLU A 66 5.10 -18.77 15.95
C GLU A 66 5.26 -19.54 14.63
N ASP A 67 4.17 -20.03 14.07
CA ASP A 67 4.10 -20.78 12.80
C ASP A 67 3.79 -19.89 11.58
N MET A 68 3.45 -18.61 11.80
CA MET A 68 3.16 -17.66 10.74
C MET A 68 4.38 -16.83 10.36
N SER A 69 4.45 -16.41 9.10
CA SER A 69 5.52 -15.54 8.60
C SER A 69 4.97 -14.29 7.92
N PHE A 70 5.60 -13.14 8.14
CA PHE A 70 5.25 -11.92 7.41
C PHE A 70 5.50 -12.10 5.91
N CYS A 71 4.58 -11.62 5.08
CA CYS A 71 4.73 -11.62 3.64
C CYS A 71 4.29 -10.30 2.99
N LYS A 72 4.85 -10.05 1.81
CA LYS A 72 4.45 -8.96 0.92
C LYS A 72 4.32 -9.51 -0.50
N TYR A 73 3.34 -9.02 -1.25
CA TYR A 73 3.16 -9.43 -2.63
C TYR A 73 2.52 -8.30 -3.45
N SER A 74 2.76 -8.33 -4.76
CA SER A 74 2.17 -7.38 -5.70
C SER A 74 0.66 -7.64 -5.78
N ALA A 75 -0.13 -6.60 -5.52
CA ALA A 75 -1.57 -6.61 -5.59
C ALA A 75 -2.09 -6.71 -7.03
N ALA A 76 -1.32 -6.16 -7.97
CA ALA A 76 -1.74 -6.03 -9.35
C ALA A 76 -0.55 -5.85 -10.29
N ASN A 77 -0.65 -6.45 -11.48
CA ASN A 77 0.21 -6.08 -12.59
C ASN A 77 -0.31 -4.78 -13.24
N ILE A 78 0.53 -3.76 -13.33
CA ILE A 78 0.21 -2.50 -14.02
C ILE A 78 0.65 -2.62 -15.47
N TYR A 79 -0.30 -2.59 -16.40
CA TYR A 79 -0.05 -2.65 -17.84
C TYR A 79 -0.34 -1.29 -18.48
N PHE A 80 0.57 -0.83 -19.34
CA PHE A 80 0.40 0.41 -20.11
C PHE A 80 0.07 0.09 -21.56
N ASP A 81 -0.84 0.85 -22.16
CA ASP A 81 -1.24 0.70 -23.57
C ASP A 81 -0.12 1.11 -24.55
N SER A 82 0.83 1.94 -24.10
CA SER A 82 2.00 2.37 -24.88
C SER A 82 3.26 1.72 -24.33
N THR A 83 4.06 1.12 -25.22
CA THR A 83 5.38 0.54 -24.86
C THR A 83 6.42 1.61 -24.48
N LEU A 84 6.12 2.87 -24.72
CA LEU A 84 6.96 4.02 -24.36
C LEU A 84 6.46 4.73 -23.10
N ALA A 85 5.28 4.35 -22.59
CA ALA A 85 4.76 4.94 -21.37
C ALA A 85 5.59 4.46 -20.18
N GLU A 86 5.99 5.42 -19.35
CA GLU A 86 6.61 5.14 -18.07
C GLU A 86 5.52 5.31 -17.00
N ASN A 87 5.59 4.53 -15.93
CA ASN A 87 4.69 4.58 -14.77
C ASN A 87 4.94 5.83 -13.90
N TYR A 88 5.16 6.99 -14.52
CA TYR A 88 5.34 8.22 -13.79
C TYR A 88 4.01 8.76 -13.31
N ILE A 89 3.95 9.09 -12.02
CA ILE A 89 2.85 9.83 -11.43
C ILE A 89 2.88 11.24 -12.00
N SER A 90 1.89 11.56 -12.82
CA SER A 90 1.68 12.89 -13.40
C SER A 90 1.01 13.83 -12.41
N SER A 91 0.04 13.33 -11.65
CA SER A 91 -0.68 14.08 -10.62
C SER A 91 -1.26 13.18 -9.54
N VAL A 92 -1.41 13.76 -8.34
CA VAL A 92 -2.15 13.15 -7.23
C VAL A 92 -3.23 14.15 -6.79
N ALA A 93 -4.48 13.71 -6.71
CA ALA A 93 -5.57 14.49 -6.15
C ALA A 93 -6.05 13.85 -4.83
N LEU A 94 -6.30 14.69 -3.83
CA LEU A 94 -6.85 14.29 -2.53
C LEU A 94 -8.22 14.94 -2.38
N TYR A 95 -9.23 14.12 -2.07
CA TYR A 95 -10.60 14.57 -1.88
C TYR A 95 -10.86 14.80 -0.40
N GLU A 96 -11.31 15.99 -0.02
CA GLU A 96 -11.54 16.40 1.39
C GLU A 96 -10.32 16.16 2.32
N PRO A 97 -9.15 16.75 2.03
CA PRO A 97 -7.94 16.48 2.80
C PRO A 97 -7.97 17.11 4.19
N LEU A 98 -7.59 16.32 5.20
CA LEU A 98 -7.33 16.71 6.57
C LEU A 98 -5.85 16.51 6.87
N PHE A 99 -5.13 17.60 7.13
CA PHE A 99 -3.69 17.57 7.37
C PHE A 99 -3.36 17.49 8.87
N TYR A 100 -2.43 16.61 9.22
CA TYR A 100 -1.84 16.48 10.55
C TYR A 100 -0.31 16.66 10.45
N ASP A 101 0.39 16.76 11.59
CA ASP A 101 1.84 17.05 11.60
C ASP A 101 2.70 16.05 10.82
N LYS A 102 2.32 14.76 10.77
CA LYS A 102 3.11 13.68 10.13
C LYS A 102 2.30 12.78 9.19
N SER A 103 1.03 13.08 8.97
CA SER A 103 0.13 12.28 8.14
C SER A 103 -0.98 13.15 7.58
N LEU A 104 -1.72 12.65 6.60
CA LEU A 104 -2.98 13.24 6.16
C LEU A 104 -4.08 12.18 6.11
N ALA A 105 -5.33 12.61 6.19
CA ALA A 105 -6.49 11.79 5.87
C ALA A 105 -7.27 12.45 4.73
N CYS A 106 -7.99 11.66 3.93
CA CYS A 106 -8.83 12.13 2.83
C CYS A 106 -9.96 11.13 2.58
N ASP A 107 -11.01 11.52 1.86
CA ASP A 107 -12.11 10.62 1.49
C ASP A 107 -11.67 9.66 0.37
N ALA A 108 -10.86 10.18 -0.55
CA ALA A 108 -10.31 9.43 -1.66
C ALA A 108 -8.98 10.04 -2.12
N MET A 109 -8.17 9.22 -2.79
CA MET A 109 -6.96 9.63 -3.47
C MET A 109 -7.00 9.11 -4.90
N GLU A 110 -6.74 10.00 -5.85
CA GLU A 110 -6.59 9.67 -7.26
C GLU A 110 -5.13 9.85 -7.67
N VAL A 111 -4.55 8.82 -8.27
CA VAL A 111 -3.18 8.84 -8.80
C VAL A 111 -3.26 8.66 -10.31
N VAL A 112 -2.84 9.69 -11.04
CA VAL A 112 -2.81 9.67 -12.51
C VAL A 112 -1.38 9.33 -12.95
N LEU A 113 -1.27 8.37 -13.85
CA LEU A 113 0.00 7.98 -14.49
C LEU A 113 0.07 8.61 -15.89
N GLY A 114 1.27 8.98 -16.34
CA GLY A 114 1.50 9.63 -17.63
C GLY A 114 2.82 9.28 -18.27
#